data_AF-A0A946MJM1-F1
#
_entry.id   AF-A0A946MJM1-F1
#
_cell.length_a   1.000
_cell.length_b   1.000
_cell.length_c   1.000
_cell.angle_alpha   90.00
_cell.angle_beta   90.00
_cell.angle_gamma   90.00
#
_symmetry.space_group_name_H-M   'P 1'
#
loop_
_entity.id
_entity.type
_entity.pdbx_description
1 polymer ?
#
loop_
_entity_poly.entity_id
_entity_poly.type
_entity_poly.pdbx_seq_one_letter_code
_entity_poly.pdbx_strand_id
1 'polypeptide(L)'
;MGKNQESMDHLTKFSTQTHDPWHKIIAKHLLLKTKEETLIKLAGKKPEKLITLHTALGLWAEGDQNQEKATHHYREALSSYLDDWNEYDLALGRLTHFRQSK
;
A
#
# COMPACT_ATOMS: atom_id res chain seq x y z
N MET A 1 -6.84 20.51 -4.22
CA MET A 1 -7.01 19.85 -5.54
C MET A 1 -5.67 19.61 -6.27
N GLY A 2 -4.61 20.40 -6.08
CA GLY A 2 -3.31 20.21 -6.78
C GLY A 2 -2.51 18.95 -6.41
N LYS A 3 -2.48 18.53 -5.14
CA LYS A 3 -1.69 17.37 -4.67
C LYS A 3 -2.14 16.02 -5.25
N ASN A 4 -3.42 15.89 -5.61
CA ASN A 4 -3.95 14.63 -6.17
C ASN A 4 -3.48 14.42 -7.60
N GLN A 5 -3.42 15.48 -8.42
CA GLN A 5 -2.98 15.34 -9.81
C GLN A 5 -1.49 14.98 -9.88
N GLU A 6 -0.64 15.68 -9.11
CA GLU A 6 0.79 15.37 -9.03
C GLU A 6 1.05 13.94 -8.52
N SER A 7 0.27 13.48 -7.54
CA SER A 7 0.36 12.10 -7.04
C SER A 7 -0.02 11.07 -8.10
N MET A 8 -1.06 11.34 -8.89
CA MET A 8 -1.49 10.48 -10.00
C MET A 8 -0.45 10.48 -11.13
N ASP A 9 0.17 11.61 -11.44
CA ASP A 9 1.21 11.72 -12.46
C ASP A 9 2.48 10.96 -12.04
N HIS A 10 2.89 11.09 -10.78
CA HIS A 10 4.00 10.31 -10.22
C HIS A 10 3.71 8.81 -10.24
N LEU A 11 2.50 8.38 -9.85
CA LEU A 11 2.12 6.98 -9.87
C LEU A 11 2.04 6.43 -11.31
N THR A 12 1.57 7.24 -12.25
CA THR A 12 1.54 6.90 -13.67
C THR A 12 2.96 6.70 -14.20
N LYS A 13 3.88 7.63 -13.91
CA LYS A 13 5.30 7.53 -14.28
C LYS A 13 5.95 6.29 -13.66
N PHE A 14 5.70 6.02 -12.38
CA PHE A 14 6.20 4.82 -11.71
C PHE A 14 5.69 3.53 -12.41
N SER A 15 4.39 3.47 -12.73
CA SER A 15 3.78 2.33 -13.41
C SER A 15 4.39 2.04 -14.78
N THR A 16 4.81 3.07 -15.53
CA THR A 16 5.45 2.90 -16.83
C THR A 16 6.92 2.51 -16.73
N GLN A 17 7.64 2.99 -15.71
CA GLN A 17 9.08 2.77 -15.53
C GLN A 17 9.43 1.49 -14.76
N THR A 18 8.51 0.98 -13.93
CA THR A 18 8.77 -0.23 -13.15
C THR A 18 8.78 -1.49 -14.02
N HIS A 19 9.80 -2.32 -13.80
CA HIS A 19 9.95 -3.62 -14.46
C HIS A 19 9.33 -4.75 -13.65
N ASP A 20 9.12 -4.55 -12.34
CA ASP A 20 8.52 -5.57 -11.50
C ASP A 20 7.01 -5.71 -11.80
N PRO A 21 6.54 -6.89 -12.24
CA PRO A 21 5.15 -7.09 -12.58
C PRO A 21 4.19 -6.87 -11.41
N TRP A 22 4.62 -7.17 -10.19
CA TRP A 22 3.77 -7.06 -9.00
C TRP A 22 3.48 -5.61 -8.63
N HIS A 23 4.53 -4.78 -8.56
CA HIS A 23 4.39 -3.34 -8.33
C HIS A 23 3.57 -2.66 -9.43
N LYS A 24 3.73 -3.09 -10.70
CA LYS A 24 2.93 -2.57 -11.82
C LYS A 24 1.44 -2.85 -11.67
N ILE A 25 1.08 -4.04 -11.18
CA ILE A 25 -0.31 -4.43 -10.93
C ILE A 25 -0.91 -3.57 -9.82
N ILE A 26 -0.18 -3.37 -8.71
CA ILE A 26 -0.61 -2.51 -7.61
C ILE A 26 -0.81 -1.07 -8.09
N ALA A 27 0.17 -0.50 -8.80
CA ALA A 27 0.08 0.87 -9.31
C ALA A 27 -1.12 1.06 -10.25
N LYS A 28 -1.37 0.11 -11.16
CA LYS A 28 -2.56 0.13 -12.03
C LYS A 28 -3.86 0.07 -11.24
N HIS A 29 -3.93 -0.73 -10.18
CA HIS A 29 -5.12 -0.79 -9.34
C HIS A 29 -5.39 0.54 -8.64
N LEU A 30 -4.36 1.18 -8.07
CA LEU A 30 -4.49 2.49 -7.42
C LEU A 30 -4.94 3.58 -8.41
N LEU A 31 -4.40 3.57 -9.64
CA LEU A 31 -4.80 4.50 -10.71
C LEU A 31 -6.25 4.29 -11.17
N LEU A 32 -6.68 3.04 -11.32
CA LEU A 32 -7.99 2.69 -11.89
C LEU A 32 -9.08 2.47 -10.82
N LYS A 33 -8.71 2.47 -9.54
CA LYS A 33 -9.58 2.18 -8.39
C LYS A 33 -10.39 0.89 -8.60
N THR A 34 -9.73 -0.19 -9.01
CA THR A 34 -10.40 -1.49 -9.19
C THR A 34 -10.70 -2.14 -7.84
N LYS A 35 -11.32 -3.34 -7.81
CA LYS A 35 -11.65 -4.02 -6.55
C LYS A 35 -10.41 -4.58 -5.87
N GLU A 36 -10.21 -4.27 -4.58
CA GLU A 36 -9.08 -4.74 -3.77
C GLU A 36 -9.02 -6.26 -3.63
N GLU A 37 -10.18 -6.91 -3.58
CA GLU A 37 -10.30 -8.37 -3.52
C GLU A 37 -9.52 -9.08 -4.63
N THR A 38 -9.43 -8.46 -5.82
CA THR A 38 -8.67 -9.01 -6.94
C THR A 38 -7.17 -9.02 -6.62
N LEU A 39 -6.65 -7.96 -6.00
CA LEU A 39 -5.24 -7.88 -5.60
C LEU A 39 -4.93 -8.86 -4.47
N ILE A 40 -5.82 -8.95 -3.48
CA ILE A 40 -5.65 -9.88 -2.36
C ILE A 40 -5.58 -11.33 -2.87
N LYS A 41 -6.46 -11.69 -3.83
CA LYS A 41 -6.42 -13.00 -4.51
C LYS A 41 -5.11 -13.23 -5.26
N LEU A 42 -4.58 -12.20 -5.94
CA LEU A 42 -3.32 -12.29 -6.68
C LEU A 42 -2.07 -12.35 -5.79
N ALA A 43 -2.12 -11.70 -4.62
CA ALA A 43 -1.09 -11.83 -3.58
C ALA A 43 -1.07 -13.26 -3.03
N GLY A 44 -2.27 -13.84 -2.86
CA GLY A 44 -2.45 -15.19 -2.33
C GLY A 44 -1.93 -15.28 -0.90
N LYS A 45 -1.10 -16.29 -0.61
CA LYS A 45 -0.46 -16.48 0.70
C LYS A 45 1.03 -16.13 0.70
N LYS A 46 1.52 -15.41 -0.31
CA LYS A 46 2.93 -15.06 -0.42
C LYS A 46 3.22 -13.85 0.48
N PRO A 47 4.02 -14.00 1.55
CA PRO A 47 4.21 -12.94 2.53
C PRO A 47 4.81 -11.67 1.91
N GLU A 48 5.71 -11.82 0.93
CA GLU A 48 6.35 -10.70 0.21
C GLU A 48 5.32 -9.90 -0.59
N LYS A 49 4.35 -10.59 -1.18
CA LYS A 49 3.28 -9.91 -1.91
C LYS A 49 2.30 -9.23 -0.98
N LEU A 50 1.94 -9.89 0.12
CA LEU A 50 1.01 -9.37 1.11
C LEU A 50 1.57 -8.11 1.78
N ILE A 51 2.83 -8.12 2.20
CA ILE A 51 3.45 -6.97 2.85
C ILE A 51 3.52 -5.76 1.91
N THR A 52 3.96 -5.94 0.66
CA THR A 52 4.04 -4.84 -0.32
C THR A 52 2.64 -4.33 -0.69
N LEU A 53 1.67 -5.22 -0.88
CA LEU A 53 0.28 -4.84 -1.21
C LEU A 53 -0.35 -4.01 -0.10
N HIS A 54 -0.35 -4.54 1.12
CA HIS A 54 -1.02 -3.90 2.24
C HIS A 54 -0.30 -2.62 2.67
N THR A 55 1.03 -2.54 2.55
CA THR A 55 1.75 -1.29 2.79
C THR A 55 1.37 -0.22 1.76
N ALA A 56 1.28 -0.57 0.47
CA ALA A 56 0.86 0.36 -0.58
C ALA A 56 -0.59 0.84 -0.41
N LEU A 57 -1.53 -0.06 -0.09
CA LEU A 57 -2.92 0.30 0.19
C LEU A 57 -3.06 1.14 1.45
N GLY A 58 -2.24 0.87 2.48
CA GLY A 58 -2.19 1.65 3.72
C GLY A 58 -1.77 3.10 3.46
N LEU A 59 -0.67 3.29 2.72
CA LEU A 59 -0.18 4.62 2.34
C LEU A 59 -1.19 5.38 1.48
N TRP A 60 -1.85 4.70 0.55
CA TRP A 60 -2.87 5.31 -0.28
C TRP A 60 -4.08 5.79 0.55
N ALA A 61 -4.60 4.92 1.41
CA ALA A 61 -5.71 5.26 2.30
C ALA A 61 -5.36 6.40 3.25
N GLU A 62 -4.11 6.46 3.70
CA GLU A 62 -3.59 7.54 4.51
C GLU A 62 -3.56 8.89 3.75
N GLY A 63 -3.12 8.88 2.49
CA GLY A 63 -3.20 10.05 1.60
C GLY A 63 -4.64 10.52 1.36
N ASP A 64 -5.58 9.57 1.29
CA ASP A 64 -7.03 9.82 1.20
C ASP A 64 -7.66 10.21 2.56
N GLN A 65 -6.87 10.42 3.61
CA GLN A 65 -7.31 10.74 4.99
C GLN A 65 -8.25 9.68 5.61
N ASN A 66 -8.22 8.45 5.11
CA ASN A 66 -8.97 7.32 5.65
C ASN A 66 -8.10 6.52 6.63
N GLN A 67 -7.99 7.04 7.85
CA GLN A 67 -7.14 6.45 8.89
C GLN A 67 -7.57 5.03 9.30
N GLU A 68 -8.87 4.73 9.31
CA GLU A 68 -9.39 3.40 9.65
C GLU A 68 -8.89 2.36 8.63
N LYS A 69 -9.05 2.65 7.34
CA LYS A 69 -8.60 1.78 6.26
C LYS A 69 -7.08 1.66 6.22
N ALA A 70 -6.37 2.77 6.42
CA ALA A 70 -4.91 2.74 6.52
C ALA A 70 -4.43 1.84 7.67
N THR A 71 -5.04 1.97 8.85
CA THR A 71 -4.76 1.15 10.03
C THR A 71 -5.02 -0.33 9.77
N HIS A 72 -6.13 -0.67 9.11
CA HIS A 72 -6.44 -2.05 8.75
C HIS A 72 -5.34 -2.63 7.86
N HIS A 73 -4.96 -1.95 6.79
CA HIS A 73 -3.93 -2.47 5.89
C HIS A 73 -2.55 -2.54 6.55
N TYR A 74 -2.13 -1.57 7.36
CA TYR A 74 -0.86 -1.70 8.08
C TYR A 74 -0.83 -2.92 9.02
N ARG A 75 -1.96 -3.26 9.66
CA ARG A 75 -2.05 -4.50 10.46
C ARG A 75 -1.93 -5.74 9.59
N GLU A 76 -2.61 -5.79 8.45
CA GLU A 76 -2.49 -6.91 7.51
C GLU A 76 -1.06 -7.05 6.95
N ALA A 77 -0.36 -5.94 6.73
CA ALA A 77 1.05 -5.96 6.32
C ALA A 77 1.94 -6.59 7.40
N LEU A 78 1.75 -6.23 8.68
CA LEU A 78 2.51 -6.79 9.79
C LEU A 78 2.21 -8.28 10.03
N SER A 79 1.02 -8.76 9.65
CA SER A 79 0.65 -10.18 9.66
C SER A 79 1.44 -11.04 8.66
N SER A 80 2.29 -10.44 7.81
CA SER A 80 3.22 -11.17 6.94
C SER A 80 4.43 -11.75 7.68
N TYR A 81 4.74 -11.25 8.88
CA TYR A 81 5.92 -11.61 9.69
C TYR A 81 7.28 -11.43 9.00
N LEU A 82 7.37 -10.62 7.94
CA LEU A 82 8.64 -10.26 7.32
C LEU A 82 9.27 -9.06 8.03
N ASP A 83 9.61 -9.22 9.31
CA ASP A 83 10.16 -8.18 10.18
C ASP A 83 11.52 -7.64 9.74
N ASP A 84 12.27 -8.37 8.93
CA ASP A 84 13.51 -7.91 8.31
C ASP A 84 13.31 -7.00 7.07
N TRP A 85 12.06 -6.74 6.64
CA TRP A 85 11.76 -5.94 5.44
C TRP A 85 11.46 -4.48 5.76
N ASN A 86 11.92 -3.57 4.90
CA ASN A 86 11.68 -2.13 5.03
C ASN A 86 10.18 -1.79 5.11
N GLU A 87 9.33 -2.51 4.38
CA GLU A 87 7.87 -2.34 4.40
C GLU A 87 7.27 -2.65 5.77
N TYR A 88 7.86 -3.59 6.52
CA TYR A 88 7.41 -3.94 7.87
C TYR A 88 7.68 -2.79 8.83
N ASP A 89 8.92 -2.31 8.84
CA ASP A 89 9.33 -1.17 9.65
C ASP A 89 8.50 0.08 9.33
N LEU A 90 8.25 0.32 8.04
CA LEU A 90 7.40 1.41 7.60
C LEU A 90 5.97 1.25 8.15
N ALA A 91 5.33 0.10 7.95
CA ALA A 91 3.97 -0.15 8.42
C ALA A 91 3.85 -0.03 9.95
N LEU A 92 4.84 -0.55 10.69
CA LEU A 92 4.89 -0.45 12.15
C LEU A 92 5.05 1.00 12.60
N GLY A 93 5.93 1.76 11.95
CA GLY A 93 6.14 3.19 12.20
C GLY A 93 4.86 4.00 11.98
N ARG A 94 4.16 3.79 10.86
CA ARG A 94 2.88 4.47 10.57
C ARG A 94 1.81 4.11 11.59
N LEU A 95 1.67 2.82 11.93
CA LEU A 95 0.69 2.36 12.91
C LEU A 95 0.95 2.93 14.31
N THR A 96 2.22 3.03 14.71
CA THR A 96 2.61 3.62 15.99
C THR A 96 2.30 5.11 16.03
N HIS A 97 2.57 5.83 14.94
CA HIS A 97 2.23 7.24 14.81
C HIS A 97 0.71 7.47 15.00
N PHE A 98 -0.13 6.66 14.37
CA PHE A 98 -1.59 6.77 14.54
C PHE A 98 -2.10 6.52 15.96
N ARG A 99 -1.37 5.73 16.76
CA ARG A 99 -1.73 5.48 18.16
C ARG A 99 -1.35 6.65 19.07
N GLN A 100 -0.28 7.36 18.73
CA GLN A 100 0.21 8.51 19.52
C GLN A 100 -0.53 9.80 19.20
N SER A 101 -1.02 9.95 17.97
CA SER A 101 -1.79 11.12 17.52
C SER A 101 -3.27 11.08 17.93
N LYS A 102 -3.66 10.17 18.83
CA LYS A 102 -5.03 9.95 19.29
C LYS A 102 -5.20 10.46 20.72
#